data_AF-A0A929B028-F1
#
_entry.id   AF-A0A929B028-F1
#
_cell.length_a   1.000
_cell.length_b   1.000
_cell.length_c   1.000
_cell.angle_alpha   90.00
_cell.angle_beta   90.00
_cell.angle_gamma   90.00
#
_symmetry.space_group_name_H-M   'P 1'
#
loop_
_entity.id
_entity.type
_entity.pdbx_description
1 polymer ?
#
loop_
_entity_poly.entity_id
_entity_poly.type
_entity_poly.pdbx_seq_one_letter_code
_entity_poly.pdbx_strand_id
1 'polypeptide(L)'
;MNQQLNLFEQNNQYSPLRPDNKIGREALVEWKQRIFIYQQQAQQTNSPLQTSLFDVAPSHCDPDSIDPFTLKLHSSQFYQMPDWGDAVCIYFIIDNTLPLLLYVGETLSTPKKRWQNHDCRDYIANYIYAHRKHKLEVQVCSAFWWDTPADRKARLKLESELINKFSTPFNKENWQKWGQPFGKI
;
A
#
# COMPACT_ATOMS: atom_id res chain seq x y z
N MET A 1 -1.00 18.89 -53.62
CA MET A 1 -1.74 18.95 -52.35
C MET A 1 -1.91 17.52 -51.85
N ASN A 2 -1.09 17.09 -50.90
CA ASN A 2 -1.14 15.72 -50.36
C ASN A 2 -2.02 15.73 -49.09
N GLN A 3 -3.20 15.13 -49.18
CA GLN A 3 -3.99 14.78 -48.00
C GLN A 3 -3.42 13.48 -47.42
N GLN A 4 -2.75 13.60 -46.28
CA GLN A 4 -2.31 12.48 -45.47
C GLN A 4 -3.51 11.95 -44.69
N LEU A 5 -3.90 10.70 -44.93
CA LEU A 5 -4.94 10.00 -44.18
C LEU A 5 -4.42 9.70 -42.77
N ASN A 6 -5.02 10.31 -41.74
CA ASN A 6 -4.76 9.98 -40.34
C ASN A 6 -5.37 8.61 -40.03
N LEU A 7 -4.54 7.57 -39.94
CA LEU A 7 -4.94 6.20 -39.62
C LEU A 7 -5.11 5.92 -38.11
N PHE A 8 -5.12 6.97 -37.27
CA PHE A 8 -5.22 6.84 -35.81
C PHE A 8 -6.33 7.72 -35.24
N GLU A 9 -7.58 7.50 -35.65
CA GLU A 9 -8.71 7.77 -34.76
C GLU A 9 -8.93 6.56 -33.85
N GLN A 10 -7.98 6.31 -32.96
CA GLN A 10 -8.27 5.46 -31.81
C GLN A 10 -9.04 6.31 -30.81
N ASN A 11 -10.36 6.19 -30.84
CA ASN A 11 -11.26 6.54 -29.75
C ASN A 11 -10.90 5.73 -28.50
N ASN A 12 -9.79 6.08 -27.85
CA ASN A 12 -9.43 5.57 -26.54
C ASN A 12 -10.14 6.44 -25.48
N GLN A 13 -11.47 6.45 -25.53
CA GLN A 13 -12.29 6.87 -24.40
C GLN A 13 -12.39 5.73 -23.38
N TYR A 14 -11.25 5.16 -22.96
CA TYR A 14 -11.18 4.52 -21.65
C TYR A 14 -10.98 5.63 -20.62
N SER A 15 -12.06 6.37 -20.36
CA SER A 15 -12.19 7.00 -19.06
C SER A 15 -12.37 5.83 -18.09
N PRO A 16 -11.45 5.53 -17.16
CA PRO A 16 -11.76 4.59 -16.10
C PRO A 16 -13.02 5.13 -15.43
N LEU A 17 -14.10 4.36 -15.49
CA LEU A 17 -15.33 4.63 -14.74
C LEU A 17 -14.89 5.05 -13.34
N ARG A 18 -15.13 6.32 -12.97
CA ARG A 18 -14.89 6.77 -11.60
C ARG A 18 -15.72 5.82 -10.73
N PRO A 19 -15.11 5.01 -9.84
CA PRO A 19 -15.90 4.14 -9.00
C PRO A 19 -16.82 5.05 -8.18
N ASP A 20 -18.13 4.91 -8.39
CA ASP A 20 -19.13 5.49 -7.51
C ASP A 20 -18.85 4.82 -6.14
N ASN A 21 -18.12 5.52 -5.26
CA ASN A 21 -17.59 5.07 -3.96
C ASN A 21 -18.75 4.69 -3.01
N LYS A 22 -19.42 3.58 -3.29
CA LYS A 22 -20.59 3.10 -2.57
C LYS A 22 -20.46 1.62 -2.27
N ILE A 23 -19.30 1.20 -1.76
CA ILE A 23 -19.22 -0.10 -1.12
C ILE A 23 -20.27 -0.15 0.01
N GLY A 24 -21.16 -1.14 -0.07
CA GLY A 24 -22.17 -1.39 0.96
C GLY A 24 -21.52 -1.81 2.28
N ARG A 25 -22.29 -1.77 3.38
CA ARG A 25 -21.77 -2.15 4.70
C ARG A 25 -21.26 -3.60 4.71
N GLU A 26 -22.08 -4.52 4.21
CA GLU A 26 -21.79 -5.95 4.16
C GLU A 26 -20.58 -6.22 3.25
N ALA A 27 -20.59 -5.62 2.05
CA ALA A 27 -19.47 -5.72 1.11
C ALA A 27 -18.15 -5.19 1.70
N LEU A 28 -18.19 -4.12 2.51
CA LEU A 28 -17.00 -3.58 3.18
C LEU A 28 -16.45 -4.54 4.24
N VAL A 29 -17.34 -5.16 5.01
CA VAL A 29 -16.95 -6.17 6.01
C VAL A 29 -16.34 -7.40 5.34
N GLU A 30 -17.01 -7.94 4.33
CA GLU A 30 -16.52 -9.10 3.56
C GLU A 30 -15.17 -8.80 2.88
N TRP A 31 -15.03 -7.62 2.29
CA TRP A 31 -13.78 -7.17 1.69
C TRP A 31 -12.63 -7.15 2.70
N LYS A 32 -12.86 -6.57 3.90
CA LYS A 32 -11.85 -6.57 4.99
C LYS A 32 -11.50 -7.98 5.45
N GLN A 33 -12.50 -8.83 5.63
CA GLN A 33 -12.30 -10.20 6.10
C GLN A 33 -11.45 -11.02 5.11
N ARG A 34 -11.69 -10.89 3.80
CA ARG A 34 -10.89 -11.58 2.78
C ARG A 34 -9.41 -11.18 2.83
N ILE A 35 -9.13 -9.88 2.99
CA ILE A 35 -7.75 -9.39 3.10
C ILE A 35 -7.12 -9.86 4.40
N PHE A 36 -7.87 -9.78 5.51
CA PHE A 36 -7.39 -10.20 6.82
C PHE A 36 -7.00 -11.68 6.83
N ILE A 37 -7.87 -12.56 6.32
CA ILE A 37 -7.59 -14.00 6.23
C ILE A 37 -6.32 -14.25 5.42
N TYR A 38 -6.15 -13.57 4.28
CA TYR A 38 -4.94 -13.69 3.47
C TYR A 38 -3.69 -13.22 4.23
N GLN A 39 -3.74 -12.06 4.89
CA GLN A 39 -2.60 -11.50 5.62
C GLN A 39 -2.22 -12.33 6.85
N GLN A 40 -3.18 -12.95 7.53
CA GLN A 40 -2.91 -13.88 8.62
C GLN A 40 -2.21 -15.15 8.11
N GLN A 41 -2.65 -15.68 6.97
CA GLN A 41 -1.99 -16.82 6.34
C GLN A 41 -0.57 -16.46 5.89
N ALA A 42 -0.38 -15.30 5.26
CA ALA A 42 0.92 -14.83 4.79
C ALA A 42 1.95 -14.62 5.92
N GLN A 43 1.50 -14.33 7.14
CA GLN A 43 2.37 -14.24 8.32
C GLN A 43 2.78 -15.62 8.86
N GLN A 44 1.94 -16.65 8.68
CA GLN A 44 2.19 -18.01 9.16
C GLN A 44 2.98 -18.86 8.16
N THR A 45 2.79 -18.59 6.87
CA THR A 45 3.58 -19.22 5.81
C THR A 45 4.89 -18.48 5.69
N ASN A 46 5.99 -19.11 6.12
CA ASN A 46 7.32 -18.69 5.70
C ASN A 46 7.36 -18.70 4.18
N SER A 47 7.92 -17.64 3.57
CA SER A 47 8.22 -17.69 2.15
C SER A 47 9.08 -18.92 1.89
N PRO A 48 8.83 -19.70 0.82
CA PRO A 48 9.73 -20.79 0.49
C PRO A 48 11.13 -20.19 0.37
N LEU A 49 12.09 -20.67 1.17
CA LEU A 49 13.47 -20.24 1.06
C LEU A 49 13.91 -20.55 -0.37
N GLN A 50 13.96 -19.52 -1.21
CA GLN A 50 14.56 -19.64 -2.52
C GLN A 50 16.07 -19.79 -2.27
N THR A 51 16.51 -21.03 -2.13
CA THR A 51 17.94 -21.37 -2.13
C THR A 51 18.46 -20.99 -3.51
N SER A 52 19.15 -19.85 -3.59
CA SER A 52 19.81 -19.45 -4.82
C SER A 52 20.85 -20.51 -5.17
N LEU A 53 20.85 -20.98 -6.42
CA LEU A 53 21.84 -21.93 -6.93
C LEU A 53 23.25 -21.31 -7.04
N PHE A 54 23.34 -19.98 -6.93
CA PHE A 54 24.56 -19.19 -6.92
C PHE A 54 24.65 -18.42 -5.60
N ASP A 55 25.86 -18.26 -5.05
CA ASP A 55 26.11 -17.44 -3.87
C ASP A 55 25.74 -15.96 -4.16
N VAL A 56 24.49 -15.61 -3.91
CA VAL A 56 24.03 -14.23 -3.93
C VAL A 56 24.45 -13.64 -2.60
N ALA A 57 25.22 -12.54 -2.64
CA ALA A 57 25.57 -11.79 -1.44
C ALA A 57 24.29 -11.54 -0.61
N PRO A 58 24.34 -11.75 0.72
CA PRO A 58 23.15 -11.63 1.57
C PRO A 58 22.49 -10.27 1.33
N SER A 59 21.17 -10.27 1.10
CA SER A 59 20.42 -9.02 0.99
C SER A 59 20.57 -8.25 2.28
N HIS A 60 20.71 -6.92 2.19
CA HIS A 60 20.84 -6.04 3.36
C HIS A 60 19.70 -6.27 4.38
N CYS A 61 18.52 -6.68 3.89
CA CYS A 61 17.35 -6.94 4.71
C CYS A 61 16.63 -8.18 4.20
N ASP A 62 16.05 -8.95 5.12
CA ASP A 62 15.13 -10.05 4.84
C ASP A 62 13.69 -9.55 5.01
N PRO A 63 12.84 -9.54 3.97
CA PRO A 63 11.43 -9.15 4.08
C PRO A 63 10.67 -10.00 5.11
N ASP A 64 11.10 -11.23 5.38
CA ASP A 64 10.46 -12.10 6.37
C ASP A 64 10.74 -11.70 7.81
N SER A 65 11.79 -10.93 8.05
CA SER A 65 12.13 -10.37 9.37
C SER A 65 11.33 -9.11 9.73
N ILE A 66 10.64 -8.50 8.76
CA ILE A 66 9.91 -7.25 8.96
C ILE A 66 8.44 -7.54 9.26
N ASP A 67 8.04 -7.30 10.51
CA ASP A 67 6.64 -7.35 10.92
C ASP A 67 6.08 -5.93 11.17
N PRO A 68 5.26 -5.39 10.24
CA PRO A 68 4.65 -4.07 10.38
C PRO A 68 3.79 -3.89 11.63
N PHE A 69 3.22 -4.97 12.17
CA PHE A 69 2.29 -4.92 13.31
C PHE A 69 3.02 -4.82 14.66
N THR A 70 4.32 -5.07 14.70
CA THR A 70 5.17 -4.92 15.91
C THR A 70 5.84 -3.55 16.01
N LEU A 71 5.82 -2.78 14.91
CA LEU A 71 6.42 -1.46 14.86
C LEU A 71 5.65 -0.45 15.71
N LYS A 72 6.35 0.62 16.11
CA LYS A 72 5.72 1.74 16.79
C LYS A 72 4.65 2.37 15.89
N LEU A 73 3.41 2.39 16.37
CA LEU A 73 2.31 3.04 15.69
C LEU A 73 2.34 4.56 15.89
N HIS A 74 2.02 5.26 14.81
CA HIS A 74 1.86 6.70 14.74
C HIS A 74 0.47 7.04 14.22
N SER A 75 0.02 8.26 14.48
CA SER A 75 -1.23 8.78 13.92
C SER A 75 -1.20 8.71 12.38
N SER A 76 -2.34 8.39 11.75
CA SER A 76 -2.51 8.55 10.29
C SER A 76 -2.35 10.00 9.82
N GLN A 77 -2.35 10.97 10.75
CA GLN A 77 -2.06 12.38 10.50
C GLN A 77 -0.61 12.76 10.85
N PHE A 78 0.33 11.81 10.85
CA PHE A 78 1.74 12.06 11.19
C PHE A 78 2.37 13.24 10.43
N TYR A 79 1.92 13.52 9.20
CA TYR A 79 2.38 14.63 8.37
C TYR A 79 2.06 16.03 8.96
N GLN A 80 1.18 16.11 9.96
CA GLN A 80 0.90 17.33 10.71
C GLN A 80 1.92 17.57 11.83
N MET A 81 2.67 16.56 12.24
CA MET A 81 3.70 16.66 13.27
C MET A 81 5.00 17.29 12.72
N PRO A 82 5.90 17.78 13.60
CA PRO A 82 7.26 18.14 13.21
C PRO A 82 7.96 16.99 12.50
N ASP A 83 8.83 17.32 11.54
CA ASP A 83 9.59 16.32 10.80
C ASP A 83 10.65 15.69 11.71
N TRP A 84 10.99 14.43 11.46
CA TRP A 84 12.02 13.70 12.22
C TRP A 84 13.42 13.83 11.59
N GLY A 85 13.56 14.67 10.56
CA GLY A 85 14.79 14.86 9.79
C GLY A 85 14.79 14.09 8.47
N ASP A 86 15.91 14.11 7.74
CA ASP A 86 16.08 13.41 6.46
C ASP A 86 16.14 11.89 6.66
N ALA A 87 14.98 11.27 6.81
CA ALA A 87 14.88 9.85 7.09
C ALA A 87 14.24 9.10 5.91
N VAL A 88 15.02 8.20 5.32
CA VAL A 88 14.59 7.22 4.32
C VAL A 88 13.96 6.05 5.05
N CYS A 89 12.80 5.55 4.61
CA CYS A 89 12.15 4.41 5.27
C CYS A 89 11.23 3.64 4.32
N ILE A 90 10.84 2.45 4.78
CA ILE A 90 9.58 1.83 4.38
C ILE A 90 8.50 2.25 5.38
N TYR A 91 7.37 2.73 4.89
CA TYR A 91 6.23 3.09 5.72
C TYR A 91 5.03 2.22 5.42
N PHE A 92 4.22 2.01 6.46
CA PHE A 92 3.09 1.12 6.49
C PHE A 92 1.86 1.88 6.92
N ILE A 93 0.72 1.60 6.30
CA ILE A 93 -0.59 2.09 6.73
C ILE A 93 -1.42 0.90 7.19
N ILE A 94 -1.90 0.97 8.42
CA ILE A 94 -2.53 -0.15 9.10
C ILE A 94 -3.90 0.30 9.62
N ASP A 95 -4.95 -0.46 9.39
CA ASP A 95 -6.15 -0.37 10.24
C ASP A 95 -5.92 -1.25 11.47
N ASN A 96 -5.94 -0.64 12.66
CA ASN A 96 -5.63 -1.31 13.91
C ASN A 96 -6.85 -1.96 14.57
N THR A 97 -8.07 -1.68 14.09
CA THR A 97 -9.30 -2.33 14.61
C THR A 97 -9.36 -3.82 14.25
N LEU A 98 -8.89 -4.13 13.05
CA LEU A 98 -8.63 -5.47 12.55
C LEU A 98 -7.27 -5.34 11.88
N PRO A 99 -6.17 -5.87 12.46
CA PRO A 99 -4.79 -5.54 12.06
C PRO A 99 -4.56 -5.87 10.59
N LEU A 100 -4.83 -4.87 9.75
CA LEU A 100 -4.89 -4.97 8.31
C LEU A 100 -3.86 -4.03 7.74
N LEU A 101 -2.89 -4.56 7.03
CA LEU A 101 -1.93 -3.76 6.31
C LEU A 101 -2.57 -3.27 5.00
N LEU A 102 -2.92 -1.99 4.97
CA LEU A 102 -3.62 -1.35 3.86
C LEU A 102 -2.67 -0.92 2.73
N TYR A 103 -1.47 -0.45 3.08
CA TYR A 103 -0.50 0.09 2.14
C TYR A 103 0.94 -0.08 2.64
N VAL A 104 1.86 -0.32 1.71
CA VAL A 104 3.32 -0.27 1.89
C VAL A 104 3.88 0.74 0.90
N GLY A 105 4.79 1.60 1.34
CA GLY A 105 5.50 2.54 0.47
C GLY A 105 6.94 2.76 0.87
N GLU A 106 7.81 3.06 -0.10
CA GLU A 106 9.15 3.61 0.15
C GLU A 106 9.20 5.13 0.02
N THR A 107 10.17 5.74 0.69
CA THR A 107 10.50 7.14 0.47
C THR A 107 11.99 7.43 0.59
N LEU A 108 12.48 8.23 -0.38
CA LEU A 108 13.80 8.88 -0.39
C LEU A 108 13.84 10.23 0.34
N SER A 109 12.67 10.72 0.73
CA SER A 109 12.49 11.95 1.49
C SER A 109 11.85 11.62 2.82
N THR A 110 11.70 12.62 3.69
CA THR A 110 10.97 12.41 4.93
C THR A 110 9.54 11.90 4.65
N PRO A 111 8.97 11.03 5.49
CA PRO A 111 7.60 10.56 5.29
C PRO A 111 6.60 11.71 5.14
N LYS A 112 6.82 12.80 5.89
CA LYS A 112 6.00 14.01 5.81
C LYS A 112 6.03 14.64 4.42
N LYS A 113 7.22 14.85 3.84
CA LYS A 113 7.37 15.38 2.47
C LYS A 113 6.72 14.46 1.45
N ARG A 114 6.92 13.14 1.57
CA ARG A 114 6.31 12.14 0.68
C ARG A 114 4.79 12.16 0.72
N TRP A 115 4.22 12.31 1.91
CA TRP A 115 2.77 12.23 2.13
C TRP A 115 1.97 13.35 1.48
N GLN A 116 2.56 14.54 1.33
CA GLN A 116 1.86 15.73 0.82
C GLN A 116 1.25 15.53 -0.57
N ASN A 117 1.93 14.79 -1.44
CA ASN A 117 1.54 14.55 -2.83
C ASN A 117 1.19 13.07 -3.09
N HIS A 118 0.83 12.30 -2.06
CA HIS A 118 0.65 10.87 -2.19
C HIS A 118 -0.81 10.46 -2.43
N ASP A 119 -1.09 9.81 -3.56
CA ASP A 119 -2.42 9.28 -3.94
C ASP A 119 -3.10 8.41 -2.87
N CYS A 120 -2.33 7.55 -2.18
CA CYS A 120 -2.79 6.76 -1.02
C CYS A 120 -3.58 7.55 0.04
N ARG A 121 -3.31 8.86 0.19
CA ARG A 121 -4.06 9.73 1.10
C ARG A 121 -5.55 9.71 0.81
N ASP A 122 -5.95 9.72 -0.45
CA ASP A 122 -7.36 9.73 -0.86
C ASP A 122 -8.01 8.37 -0.60
N TYR A 123 -7.29 7.28 -0.86
CA TYR A 123 -7.76 5.93 -0.56
C TYR A 123 -8.03 5.76 0.93
N ILE A 124 -7.14 6.26 1.80
CA ILE A 124 -7.31 6.22 3.25
C ILE A 124 -8.49 7.09 3.70
N ALA A 125 -8.61 8.30 3.16
CA ALA A 125 -9.72 9.19 3.49
C ALA A 125 -11.07 8.56 3.14
N ASN A 126 -11.19 7.98 1.94
CA ASN A 126 -12.39 7.29 1.47
C ASN A 126 -12.68 6.00 2.26
N TYR A 127 -11.64 5.27 2.65
CA TYR A 127 -11.74 4.11 3.53
C TYR A 127 -12.33 4.48 4.90
N ILE A 128 -11.77 5.50 5.55
CA ILE A 128 -12.26 6.00 6.85
C ILE A 128 -13.69 6.53 6.71
N TYR A 129 -13.99 7.25 5.63
CA TYR A 129 -15.33 7.77 5.36
C TYR A 129 -16.35 6.64 5.22
N ALA A 130 -16.05 5.59 4.45
CA ALA A 130 -16.95 4.45 4.26
C ALA A 130 -17.26 3.74 5.59
N HIS A 131 -16.26 3.57 6.46
CA HIS A 131 -16.46 3.00 7.81
C HIS A 131 -17.38 3.87 8.66
N ARG A 132 -17.10 5.18 8.74
CA ARG A 132 -17.91 6.12 9.53
C ARG A 132 -19.34 6.19 9.03
N LYS A 133 -19.55 6.21 7.71
CA LYS A 133 -20.88 6.20 7.07
C LYS A 133 -21.70 4.99 7.50
N HIS A 134 -21.06 3.82 7.58
CA HIS A 134 -21.70 2.55 7.95
C HIS A 134 -21.63 2.23 9.46
N LYS A 135 -21.17 3.18 10.28
CA LYS A 135 -20.98 3.04 11.73
C LYS A 135 -20.10 1.83 12.11
N LEU A 136 -19.08 1.56 11.31
CA LEU A 136 -18.06 0.56 11.59
C LEU A 136 -16.87 1.23 12.26
N GLU A 137 -16.25 0.53 13.20
CA GLU A 137 -15.00 0.98 13.82
C GLU A 137 -13.87 1.00 12.79
N VAL A 138 -13.01 2.00 12.90
CA VAL A 138 -11.82 2.15 12.05
C VAL A 138 -10.74 2.93 12.81
N GLN A 139 -9.51 2.44 12.77
CA GLN A 139 -8.37 3.08 13.42
C GLN A 139 -7.15 3.01 12.51
N VAL A 140 -7.10 3.89 11.51
CA VAL A 140 -5.94 3.95 10.61
C VAL A 140 -4.77 4.61 11.31
N CYS A 141 -3.66 3.89 11.36
CA CYS A 141 -2.37 4.29 11.89
C CYS A 141 -1.28 4.19 10.83
N SER A 142 -0.13 4.77 11.11
CA SER A 142 1.08 4.66 10.30
C SER A 142 2.20 4.02 11.11
N ALA A 143 3.05 3.23 10.47
CA ALA A 143 4.27 2.70 11.08
C ALA A 143 5.45 2.90 10.13
N PHE A 144 6.65 2.99 10.68
CA PHE A 144 7.87 3.31 9.92
C PHE A 144 8.98 2.34 10.29
N TRP A 145 9.62 1.78 9.27
CA TRP A 145 10.79 0.95 9.43
C TRP A 145 12.00 1.62 8.78
N TRP A 146 12.96 1.98 9.64
CA TRP A 146 14.06 2.89 9.32
C TRP A 146 15.34 2.18 8.88
N ASP A 147 15.47 0.87 9.13
CA ASP A 147 16.65 0.07 8.77
C ASP A 147 16.64 -0.34 7.29
N THR A 148 16.39 0.63 6.42
CA THR A 148 16.15 0.42 5.00
C THR A 148 17.44 0.59 4.18
N PRO A 149 17.61 -0.17 3.07
CA PRO A 149 18.79 -0.02 2.22
C PRO A 149 19.05 1.42 1.80
N ALA A 150 20.30 1.88 1.74
CA ALA A 150 20.62 3.20 1.19
C ALA A 150 20.47 3.25 -0.35
N ASP A 151 20.65 2.11 -1.02
CA ASP A 151 20.43 1.99 -2.46
C ASP A 151 18.93 1.97 -2.81
N ARG A 152 18.55 2.79 -3.80
CA ARG A 152 17.14 2.92 -4.22
C ARG A 152 16.59 1.64 -4.81
N LYS A 153 17.39 0.92 -5.61
CA LYS A 153 16.94 -0.30 -6.27
C LYS A 153 16.67 -1.40 -5.24
N ALA A 154 17.55 -1.53 -4.24
CA ALA A 154 17.36 -2.44 -3.12
C ALA A 154 16.11 -2.11 -2.29
N ARG A 155 15.84 -0.82 -2.02
CA ARG A 155 14.59 -0.44 -1.32
C ARG A 155 13.33 -0.72 -2.11
N LEU A 156 13.29 -0.38 -3.39
CA LEU A 156 12.14 -0.67 -4.25
C LEU A 156 11.90 -2.17 -4.35
N LYS A 157 12.97 -2.97 -4.36
CA LYS A 157 12.86 -4.44 -4.30
C LYS A 157 12.22 -4.88 -2.98
N LEU A 158 12.70 -4.37 -1.84
CA LEU A 158 12.14 -4.67 -0.53
C LEU A 158 10.67 -4.24 -0.41
N GLU A 159 10.32 -3.05 -0.88
CA GLU A 159 8.94 -2.55 -0.97
C GLU A 159 8.08 -3.53 -1.77
N SER A 160 8.53 -3.94 -2.95
CA SER A 160 7.81 -4.90 -3.80
C SER A 160 7.64 -6.27 -3.13
N GLU A 161 8.67 -6.78 -2.46
CA GLU A 161 8.60 -8.04 -1.71
C GLU A 161 7.57 -7.98 -0.58
N LEU A 162 7.52 -6.87 0.17
CA LEU A 162 6.53 -6.64 1.22
C LEU A 162 5.11 -6.48 0.65
N ILE A 163 4.94 -5.75 -0.45
CA ILE A 163 3.64 -5.59 -1.14
C ILE A 163 3.12 -6.96 -1.59
N ASN A 164 3.99 -7.81 -2.14
CA ASN A 164 3.62 -9.14 -2.62
C ASN A 164 3.27 -10.06 -1.46
N LYS A 165 4.10 -10.10 -0.42
CA LYS A 165 3.91 -10.92 0.78
C LYS A 165 2.56 -10.65 1.43
N PHE A 166 2.26 -9.39 1.73
CA PHE A 166 1.02 -9.02 2.42
C PHE A 166 -0.16 -8.77 1.49
N SER A 167 0.05 -8.77 0.17
CA SER A 167 -0.93 -8.38 -0.86
C SER A 167 -1.73 -7.14 -0.42
N THR A 168 -1.06 -6.02 -0.14
CA THR A 168 -1.73 -4.82 0.39
C THR A 168 -2.77 -4.23 -0.58
N PRO A 169 -3.99 -3.90 -0.13
CA PRO A 169 -5.09 -3.53 -1.00
C PRO A 169 -4.96 -2.18 -1.70
N PHE A 170 -4.22 -1.23 -1.13
CA PHE A 170 -4.08 0.11 -1.74
C PHE A 170 -2.85 0.25 -2.64
N ASN A 171 -2.01 -0.78 -2.70
CA ASN A 171 -0.95 -0.90 -3.70
C ASN A 171 -1.55 -1.39 -5.03
N LYS A 172 -1.17 -0.74 -6.13
CA LYS A 172 -1.78 -0.95 -7.46
C LYS A 172 -1.60 -2.39 -7.96
N GLU A 173 -0.50 -2.98 -7.56
CA GLU A 173 -0.09 -4.36 -7.79
C GLU A 173 -1.18 -5.37 -7.40
N ASN A 174 -1.98 -5.05 -6.38
CA ASN A 174 -3.00 -5.97 -5.85
C ASN A 174 -4.44 -5.58 -6.21
N TRP A 175 -4.67 -4.56 -7.04
CA TRP A 175 -6.01 -4.11 -7.40
C TRP A 175 -6.81 -5.16 -8.18
N GLN A 176 -6.17 -6.00 -9.00
CA GLN A 176 -6.86 -7.10 -9.66
C GLN A 176 -7.40 -8.14 -8.66
N LYS A 177 -6.72 -8.31 -7.52
CA LYS A 177 -7.07 -9.28 -6.48
C LYS A 177 -8.17 -8.78 -5.54
N TRP A 178 -8.08 -7.52 -5.13
CA TRP A 178 -8.97 -6.94 -4.11
C TRP A 178 -10.01 -5.97 -4.65
N GLY A 179 -9.91 -5.58 -5.92
CA GLY A 179 -10.64 -4.46 -6.48
C GLY A 179 -10.13 -3.11 -5.95
N GLN A 180 -10.75 -2.03 -6.41
CA GLN A 180 -10.48 -0.66 -5.97
C GLN A 180 -11.77 0.01 -5.52
N PRO A 181 -12.31 -0.33 -4.32
CA PRO A 181 -13.56 0.24 -3.84
C PRO A 181 -13.45 1.71 -3.38
N PHE A 182 -12.23 2.25 -3.34
CA PHE A 182 -11.94 3.62 -2.94
C PHE A 182 -11.18 4.32 -4.08
N GLY A 183 -11.78 5.32 -4.71
CA GLY A 183 -11.16 6.15 -5.74
C GLY A 183 -10.31 7.30 -5.18
N LYS A 184 -9.65 8.05 -6.07
CA LYS A 184 -9.11 9.38 -5.74
C LYS A 184 -10.25 10.38 -5.54
N ILE A 185 -10.04 11.39 -4.71
CA ILE A 185 -10.98 12.50 -4.50
C ILE A 185 -10.70 13.59 -5.55
#